data_AF-A0A1L9BAQ4-F1
#
_entry.id   AF-A0A1L9BAQ4-F1
#
_cell.length_a   1.000
_cell.length_b   1.000
_cell.length_c   1.000
_cell.angle_alpha   90.00
_cell.angle_beta   90.00
_cell.angle_gamma   90.00
#
_symmetry.space_group_name_H-M   'P 1'
#
loop_
_entity.id
_entity.type
_entity.pdbx_description
1 polymer ?
#
loop_
_entity_poly.entity_id
_entity_poly.type
_entity_poly.pdbx_seq_one_letter_code
_entity_poly.pdbx_strand_id
1 'polypeptide(L)'
;MSPWPLWAVLAPGEPARLESRVLAIAMPDWDEEDGEELPFEVIPGSGRYHAIVGTDPIDIGAEMQIAEALSLECDEPVYSIERANDPWTVMSWRNGALEVLEVGPDGLAKSLGCSLPGRNESSERAARKPLRTVALIEGVQAKEAHRALEEDHGEPLSSGRYRLKDTPRGLLLSGGTGGMNFAHITLSERFPHATVYGVTASPTLDVFSATVIKGGEGIEEFSQPPQEFPPFPVTSKIKGESSPERILAALGIPAEWFRNQ
;
A
#
# COMPACT_ATOMS: atom_id res chain seq x y z
N MET A 1 15.30 -10.55 16.18
CA MET A 1 14.65 -9.59 15.26
C MET A 1 14.18 -10.39 14.07
N SER A 2 12.88 -10.40 13.77
CA SER A 2 12.38 -11.00 12.53
C SER A 2 12.92 -10.16 11.36
N PRO A 3 13.83 -10.69 10.52
CA PRO A 3 14.58 -9.92 9.52
C PRO A 3 13.77 -9.89 8.23
N TRP A 4 12.69 -9.15 8.26
CA TRP A 4 11.61 -9.25 7.29
C TRP A 4 11.53 -7.90 6.61
N PRO A 5 11.77 -7.81 5.29
CA PRO A 5 11.96 -6.54 4.61
C PRO A 5 10.68 -5.70 4.65
N LEU A 6 10.83 -4.38 4.78
CA LEU A 6 9.72 -3.43 4.95
C LEU A 6 9.04 -3.12 3.62
N TRP A 7 9.76 -3.31 2.53
CA TRP A 7 9.22 -3.27 1.18
C TRP A 7 10.05 -4.20 0.27
N ALA A 8 9.48 -4.57 -0.88
CA ALA A 8 10.21 -5.31 -1.90
C ALA A 8 9.80 -4.89 -3.31
N VAL A 9 10.74 -4.94 -4.24
CA VAL A 9 10.50 -4.81 -5.68
C VAL A 9 10.95 -6.09 -6.38
N LEU A 10 10.09 -6.70 -7.20
CA LEU A 10 10.43 -7.84 -8.06
C LEU A 10 10.59 -7.32 -9.48
N ALA A 11 11.85 -7.26 -9.95
CA ALA A 11 12.18 -6.69 -11.24
C ALA A 11 12.92 -7.71 -12.12
N PRO A 12 12.66 -7.73 -13.43
CA PRO A 12 13.44 -8.49 -14.38
C PRO A 12 14.73 -7.75 -14.75
N GLY A 13 15.84 -8.47 -14.93
CA GLY A 13 17.09 -7.84 -15.36
C GLY A 13 18.34 -8.58 -14.90
N GLU A 14 19.50 -7.98 -15.12
CA GLU A 14 20.74 -8.47 -14.51
C GLU A 14 20.88 -7.86 -13.10
N PRO A 15 21.22 -8.64 -12.05
CA PRO A 15 21.30 -8.15 -10.68
C PRO A 15 22.19 -6.90 -10.50
N ALA A 16 23.38 -6.88 -11.10
CA ALA A 16 24.30 -5.74 -11.00
C ALA A 16 23.74 -4.47 -11.68
N ARG A 17 23.00 -4.63 -12.78
CA ARG A 17 22.30 -3.52 -13.42
C ARG A 17 21.17 -3.01 -12.53
N LEU A 18 20.38 -3.90 -11.95
CA LEU A 18 19.29 -3.53 -11.04
C LEU A 18 19.84 -2.76 -9.84
N GLU A 19 20.89 -3.25 -9.19
CA GLU A 19 21.57 -2.60 -8.08
C GLU A 19 22.01 -1.18 -8.45
N SER A 20 22.77 -1.02 -9.55
CA SER A 20 23.22 0.30 -10.02
C SER A 20 22.06 1.25 -10.36
N ARG A 21 20.96 0.76 -10.94
CA ARG A 21 19.79 1.60 -11.24
C ARG A 21 19.03 2.00 -9.99
N VAL A 22 18.84 1.08 -9.05
CA VAL A 22 18.17 1.37 -7.78
C VAL A 22 18.97 2.40 -6.99
N LEU A 23 20.31 2.29 -6.94
CA LEU A 23 21.18 3.31 -6.35
C LEU A 23 20.92 4.69 -6.97
N ALA A 24 20.93 4.77 -8.29
CA ALA A 24 20.71 6.03 -9.00
C ALA A 24 19.31 6.63 -8.80
N ILE A 25 18.30 5.81 -8.47
CA ILE A 25 16.92 6.25 -8.22
C ILE A 25 16.74 6.67 -6.76
N ALA A 26 17.14 5.80 -5.83
CA ALA A 26 16.92 5.99 -4.40
C ALA A 26 17.89 7.01 -3.79
N MET A 27 19.10 7.12 -4.35
CA MET A 27 20.17 7.95 -3.78
C MET A 27 20.96 8.69 -4.88
N PRO A 28 20.36 9.70 -5.55
CA PRO A 28 20.99 10.40 -6.66
C PRO A 28 22.26 11.20 -6.28
N ASP A 29 22.44 11.51 -4.99
CA ASP A 29 23.59 12.25 -4.43
C ASP A 29 24.51 11.37 -3.57
N TRP A 30 24.45 10.03 -3.71
CA TRP A 30 25.30 9.14 -2.93
C TRP A 30 26.74 9.13 -3.48
N ASP A 31 27.65 9.72 -2.72
CA ASP A 31 29.09 9.55 -2.89
C ASP A 31 29.56 8.40 -1.98
N GLU A 32 30.25 7.40 -2.54
CA GLU A 32 30.79 6.20 -1.86
C GLU A 32 31.73 6.50 -0.66
N GLU A 33 31.96 7.76 -0.29
CA GLU A 33 33.02 8.19 0.62
C GLU A 33 32.83 7.78 2.09
N ASP A 34 31.62 7.44 2.55
CA ASP A 34 31.35 7.22 3.99
C ASP A 34 31.04 5.77 4.43
N GLY A 35 31.17 4.77 3.55
CA GLY A 35 31.08 3.35 3.96
C GLY A 35 29.76 2.94 4.61
N GLU A 36 28.68 3.68 4.33
CA GLU A 36 27.32 3.35 4.78
C GLU A 36 26.82 2.09 4.04
N GLU A 37 26.22 1.15 4.78
CA GLU A 37 25.56 -0.01 4.18
C GLU A 37 24.38 0.46 3.32
N LEU A 38 24.21 -0.16 2.14
CA LEU A 38 23.10 0.18 1.26
C LEU A 38 21.76 -0.06 1.97
N PRO A 39 20.77 0.85 1.82
CA PRO A 39 19.47 0.70 2.48
C PRO A 39 18.63 -0.47 1.95
N PHE A 40 19.12 -1.13 0.89
CA PHE A 40 18.49 -2.26 0.24
C PHE A 40 19.50 -3.33 -0.17
N GLU A 41 19.00 -4.54 -0.40
CA GLU A 41 19.74 -5.69 -0.93
C GLU A 41 19.08 -6.19 -2.22
N VAL A 42 19.89 -6.57 -3.22
CA VAL A 42 19.40 -7.31 -4.40
C VAL A 42 19.63 -8.80 -4.20
N ILE A 43 18.55 -9.55 -4.05
CA ILE A 43 18.53 -11.00 -3.89
C ILE A 43 18.27 -11.66 -5.25
N PRO A 44 19.26 -12.39 -5.81
CA PRO A 44 19.08 -13.05 -7.09
C PRO A 44 18.00 -14.14 -7.04
N GLY A 45 16.95 -14.00 -7.84
CA GLY A 45 16.04 -15.10 -8.16
C GLY A 45 16.67 -16.17 -9.07
N SER A 46 15.99 -17.31 -9.14
CA SER A 46 16.33 -18.48 -9.98
C SER A 46 15.98 -18.30 -11.45
N GLY A 47 15.29 -17.21 -11.80
CA GLY A 47 14.82 -16.91 -13.15
C GLY A 47 15.28 -15.52 -13.62
N ARG A 48 14.47 -14.90 -14.47
CA ARG A 48 14.75 -13.55 -14.99
C ARG A 48 14.47 -12.43 -13.97
N TYR A 49 13.69 -12.74 -12.94
CA TYR A 49 13.32 -11.81 -11.89
C TYR A 49 14.25 -11.95 -10.70
N HIS A 50 14.52 -10.82 -10.07
CA HIS A 50 15.27 -10.70 -8.83
C HIS A 50 14.49 -9.82 -7.85
N ALA A 51 14.72 -10.01 -6.56
CA ALA A 51 14.08 -9.21 -5.52
C ALA A 51 15.04 -8.12 -5.07
N ILE A 52 14.57 -6.88 -5.02
CA ILE A 52 15.23 -5.75 -4.36
C ILE A 52 14.45 -5.55 -3.06
N VAL A 53 15.12 -5.62 -1.92
CA VAL A 53 14.46 -5.58 -0.60
C VAL A 53 15.03 -4.47 0.24
N GLY A 54 14.17 -3.60 0.77
CA GLY A 54 14.58 -2.58 1.72
C GLY A 54 14.34 -3.00 3.15
N THR A 55 15.28 -2.67 4.02
CA THR A 55 15.21 -2.97 5.45
C THR A 55 15.10 -1.74 6.33
N ASP A 56 15.32 -0.54 5.79
CA ASP A 56 15.19 0.71 6.54
C ASP A 56 13.73 1.21 6.55
N PRO A 57 13.13 1.46 7.73
CA PRO A 57 11.78 2.04 7.84
C PRO A 57 11.63 3.44 7.27
N ILE A 58 12.73 4.18 7.10
CA ILE A 58 12.71 5.53 6.53
C ILE A 58 12.38 5.48 5.03
N ASP A 59 12.63 4.34 4.36
CA ASP A 59 12.46 4.19 2.92
C ASP A 59 11.10 3.61 2.50
N ILE A 60 10.11 3.63 3.39
CA ILE A 60 8.73 3.24 3.03
C ILE A 60 8.21 4.19 1.94
N GLY A 61 7.79 3.63 0.79
CA GLY A 61 7.38 4.36 -0.40
C GLY A 61 8.44 4.38 -1.51
N ALA A 62 9.69 4.01 -1.22
CA ALA A 62 10.75 3.88 -2.24
C ALA A 62 10.43 2.78 -3.25
N GLU A 63 9.71 1.73 -2.84
CA GLU A 63 9.35 0.62 -3.72
C GLU A 63 8.46 1.05 -4.89
N MET A 64 7.62 2.08 -4.70
CA MET A 64 6.78 2.62 -5.76
C MET A 64 7.62 3.38 -6.79
N GLN A 65 8.50 4.29 -6.33
CA GLN A 65 9.37 5.07 -7.21
C GLN A 65 10.34 4.17 -8.00
N ILE A 66 10.94 3.19 -7.31
CA ILE A 66 11.84 2.21 -7.92
C ILE A 66 11.08 1.38 -8.96
N ALA A 67 9.90 0.84 -8.61
CA ALA A 67 9.16 -0.02 -9.52
C ALA A 67 8.62 0.74 -10.74
N GLU A 68 8.14 1.97 -10.55
CA GLU A 68 7.72 2.85 -11.65
C GLU A 68 8.87 3.08 -12.63
N ALA A 69 10.01 3.56 -12.12
CA ALA A 69 11.18 3.88 -12.93
C ALA A 69 11.71 2.66 -13.68
N LEU A 70 11.83 1.50 -13.01
CA LEU A 70 12.28 0.27 -13.65
C LEU A 70 11.26 -0.22 -14.70
N SER A 71 9.96 -0.05 -14.47
CA SER A 71 8.92 -0.48 -15.42
C SER A 71 8.91 0.31 -16.73
N LEU A 72 9.54 1.48 -16.77
CA LEU A 72 9.74 2.27 -17.99
C LEU A 72 10.92 1.73 -18.83
N GLU A 73 11.79 0.92 -18.24
CA GLU A 73 12.99 0.37 -18.89
C GLU A 73 12.85 -1.08 -19.37
N CYS A 74 11.71 -1.74 -19.09
CA CYS A 74 11.48 -3.13 -19.46
C CYS A 74 10.04 -3.40 -19.95
N ASP A 75 9.90 -4.35 -20.89
CA ASP A 75 8.61 -4.77 -21.43
C ASP A 75 7.83 -5.65 -20.44
N GLU A 76 8.54 -6.38 -19.60
CA GLU A 76 7.97 -7.16 -18.51
C GLU A 76 7.49 -6.29 -17.34
N PRO A 77 6.46 -6.74 -16.61
CA PRO A 77 5.97 -6.01 -15.44
C PRO A 77 7.02 -6.00 -14.32
N VAL A 78 7.12 -4.88 -13.62
CA VAL A 78 7.86 -4.78 -12.35
C VAL A 78 6.84 -4.78 -11.22
N TYR A 79 7.10 -5.49 -10.14
CA TYR A 79 6.15 -5.57 -9.03
C TYR A 79 6.68 -4.85 -7.81
N SER A 80 5.92 -3.94 -7.21
CA SER A 80 6.22 -3.42 -5.87
C SER A 80 5.33 -4.09 -4.82
N ILE A 81 5.90 -4.31 -3.65
CA ILE A 81 5.27 -4.95 -2.51
C ILE A 81 5.45 -4.00 -1.34
N GLU A 82 4.39 -3.29 -1.01
CA GLU A 82 4.34 -2.40 0.17
C GLU A 82 3.91 -3.23 1.38
N ARG A 83 4.71 -3.20 2.44
CA ARG A 83 4.43 -3.92 3.69
C ARG A 83 4.07 -3.02 4.87
N ALA A 84 4.12 -1.70 4.67
CA ALA A 84 3.63 -0.71 5.63
C ALA A 84 2.13 -0.86 5.90
N ASN A 85 1.37 -1.45 4.97
CA ASN A 85 -0.07 -1.70 5.10
C ASN A 85 -0.35 -3.22 5.16
N ASP A 86 -1.08 -3.68 6.18
CA ASP A 86 -1.70 -5.01 6.21
C ASP A 86 -3.15 -4.89 5.68
N PRO A 87 -3.55 -5.58 4.59
CA PRO A 87 -2.83 -6.64 3.87
C PRO A 87 -1.77 -6.07 2.95
N TRP A 88 -0.68 -6.82 2.76
CA TRP A 88 0.41 -6.41 1.87
C TRP A 88 -0.16 -6.14 0.48
N THR A 89 0.12 -4.95 -0.01
CA THR A 89 -0.37 -4.52 -1.31
C THR A 89 0.68 -4.88 -2.36
N VAL A 90 0.29 -5.75 -3.28
CA VAL A 90 1.10 -6.06 -4.45
C VAL A 90 0.65 -5.18 -5.59
N MET A 91 1.58 -4.48 -6.20
CA MET A 91 1.33 -3.62 -7.34
C MET A 91 2.14 -4.12 -8.53
N SER A 92 1.55 -4.10 -9.71
CA SER A 92 2.18 -4.38 -10.99
C SER A 92 2.34 -3.07 -11.75
N TRP A 93 3.56 -2.80 -12.19
CA TRP A 93 3.94 -1.63 -12.96
C TRP A 93 4.31 -2.08 -14.37
N ARG A 94 3.70 -1.46 -15.38
CA ARG A 94 4.02 -1.71 -16.78
C ARG A 94 4.09 -0.39 -17.53
N ASN A 95 5.27 -0.04 -18.04
CA ASN A 95 5.49 1.24 -18.72
C ASN A 95 5.00 2.44 -17.89
N GLY A 96 5.26 2.43 -16.58
CA GLY A 96 4.81 3.45 -15.62
C GLY A 96 3.34 3.33 -15.19
N ALA A 97 2.53 2.48 -15.83
CA ALA A 97 1.14 2.29 -15.44
C ALA A 97 1.01 1.33 -14.26
N LEU A 98 0.29 1.76 -13.23
CA LEU A 98 0.06 1.04 -11.98
C LEU A 98 -1.23 0.21 -12.01
N GLU A 99 -1.13 -1.06 -11.62
CA GLU A 99 -2.26 -1.96 -11.35
C GLU A 99 -2.06 -2.66 -10.00
N VAL A 100 -3.05 -2.62 -9.10
CA VAL A 100 -3.00 -3.37 -7.83
C VAL A 100 -3.49 -4.79 -8.05
N LEU A 101 -2.76 -5.77 -7.54
CA LEU A 101 -3.04 -7.19 -7.71
C LEU A 101 -3.55 -7.82 -6.41
N GLU A 102 -4.64 -8.57 -6.50
CA GLU A 102 -5.18 -9.40 -5.41
C GLU A 102 -4.40 -10.72 -5.26
N VAL A 103 -3.07 -10.65 -5.19
CA VAL A 103 -2.20 -11.82 -5.05
C VAL A 103 -1.36 -11.73 -3.79
N GLY A 104 -1.08 -12.91 -3.21
CA GLY A 104 -0.15 -13.00 -2.10
C GLY A 104 1.28 -12.70 -2.58
N PRO A 105 2.01 -11.75 -1.97
CA PRO A 105 3.38 -11.39 -2.34
C PRO A 105 4.35 -12.58 -2.33
N ASP A 106 4.25 -13.46 -1.34
CA ASP A 106 5.06 -14.69 -1.28
C ASP A 106 4.78 -15.63 -2.46
N GLY A 107 3.49 -15.75 -2.82
CA GLY A 107 3.04 -16.58 -3.94
C GLY A 107 3.54 -16.04 -5.27
N LEU A 108 3.51 -14.72 -5.44
CA LEU A 108 4.03 -14.03 -6.61
C LEU A 108 5.56 -14.13 -6.69
N ALA A 109 6.28 -13.82 -5.61
CA ALA A 109 7.74 -13.94 -5.59
C ALA A 109 8.18 -15.36 -5.98
N LYS A 110 7.54 -16.38 -5.39
CA LYS A 110 7.83 -17.78 -5.72
C LYS A 110 7.52 -18.13 -7.18
N SER A 111 6.41 -17.65 -7.75
CA SER A 111 6.06 -17.93 -9.15
C SER A 111 7.05 -17.29 -10.13
N LEU A 112 7.67 -16.18 -9.73
CA LEU A 112 8.73 -15.50 -10.48
C LEU A 112 10.14 -16.06 -10.20
N GLY A 113 10.25 -17.07 -9.34
CA GLY A 113 11.53 -17.69 -8.98
C GLY A 113 12.36 -16.90 -7.96
N CYS A 114 11.77 -15.90 -7.30
CA CYS A 114 12.38 -15.10 -6.24
C CYS A 114 12.10 -15.71 -4.86
N SER A 115 12.98 -15.43 -3.90
CA SER A 115 12.76 -15.71 -2.48
C SER A 115 12.82 -14.41 -1.70
N LEU A 116 11.74 -14.07 -1.00
CA LEU A 116 11.73 -12.94 -0.08
C LEU A 116 12.26 -13.40 1.30
N PRO A 117 13.13 -12.61 1.96
CA PRO A 117 13.65 -12.94 3.28
C PRO A 117 12.55 -12.95 4.35
N GLY A 118 12.69 -13.84 5.33
CA GLY A 118 11.82 -13.89 6.52
C GLY A 118 10.95 -15.15 6.70
N ARG A 119 10.89 -16.08 5.74
CA ARG A 119 10.08 -17.29 5.91
C ARG A 119 10.60 -18.19 7.05
N ASN A 120 9.89 -18.20 8.19
CA ASN A 120 9.79 -19.41 8.98
C ASN A 120 8.85 -20.35 8.22
N GLU A 121 9.29 -21.58 7.95
CA GLU A 121 8.55 -22.57 7.16
C GLU A 121 7.20 -23.01 7.77
N SER A 122 6.77 -22.40 8.88
CA SER A 122 5.64 -22.86 9.70
C SER A 122 4.28 -22.19 9.45
N SER A 123 4.14 -21.19 8.56
CA SER A 123 2.81 -20.66 8.23
C SER A 123 2.26 -21.29 6.96
N GLU A 124 2.03 -22.60 7.00
CA GLU A 124 1.05 -23.22 6.11
C GLU A 124 -0.30 -22.52 6.31
N ARG A 125 -0.77 -21.84 5.27
CA ARG A 125 -2.20 -21.84 4.93
C ARG A 125 -3.18 -21.45 6.06
N ALA A 126 -2.88 -20.44 6.88
CA ALA A 126 -3.97 -19.67 7.46
C ALA A 126 -4.64 -18.95 6.29
N ALA A 127 -5.88 -19.33 5.95
CA ALA A 127 -6.68 -18.59 4.97
C ALA A 127 -6.65 -17.11 5.37
N ARG A 128 -5.87 -16.28 4.66
CA ARG A 128 -5.77 -14.84 4.95
C ARG A 128 -7.19 -14.32 4.87
N LYS A 129 -7.73 -13.84 6.01
CA LYS A 129 -9.06 -13.21 6.02
C LYS A 129 -8.96 -12.02 5.06
N PRO A 130 -9.86 -11.87 4.08
CA PRO A 130 -9.79 -10.76 3.14
C PRO A 130 -9.97 -9.46 3.93
N LEU A 131 -8.89 -8.71 4.10
CA LEU A 131 -8.95 -7.37 4.65
C LEU A 131 -9.51 -6.46 3.57
N ARG A 132 -10.35 -5.50 3.98
CA ARG A 132 -10.98 -4.54 3.08
C ARG A 132 -10.69 -3.15 3.55
N THR A 133 -10.49 -2.25 2.61
CA THR A 133 -10.26 -0.83 2.89
C THR A 133 -11.49 -0.01 2.50
N VAL A 134 -11.89 0.86 3.40
CA VAL A 134 -12.97 1.83 3.25
C VAL A 134 -12.47 3.16 3.79
N ALA A 135 -12.85 4.29 3.20
CA ALA A 135 -12.48 5.60 3.70
C ALA A 135 -13.67 6.50 3.91
N LEU A 136 -13.56 7.35 4.93
CA LEU A 136 -14.34 8.58 5.04
C LEU A 136 -13.45 9.75 4.59
N ILE A 137 -13.93 10.56 3.66
CA ILE A 137 -13.29 11.80 3.21
C ILE A 137 -14.17 12.95 3.66
N GLU A 138 -13.75 13.67 4.70
CA GLU A 138 -14.54 14.77 5.25
C GLU A 138 -14.54 15.98 4.31
N GLY A 139 -15.72 16.58 4.09
CA GLY A 139 -15.86 17.82 3.32
C GLY A 139 -15.80 17.66 1.79
N VAL A 140 -15.71 16.44 1.25
CA VAL A 140 -15.70 16.17 -0.20
C VAL A 140 -16.99 15.47 -0.61
N GLN A 141 -17.56 15.85 -1.75
CA GLN A 141 -18.73 15.18 -2.32
C GLN A 141 -18.36 14.09 -3.33
N ALA A 142 -19.22 13.08 -3.48
CA ALA A 142 -19.02 11.97 -4.42
C ALA A 142 -18.74 12.43 -5.85
N LYS A 143 -19.42 13.47 -6.32
CA LYS A 143 -19.23 14.02 -7.68
C LYS A 143 -17.85 14.66 -7.88
N GLU A 144 -17.33 15.31 -6.83
CA GLU A 144 -16.01 15.96 -6.87
C GLU A 144 -14.91 14.92 -6.82
N ALA A 145 -15.04 13.94 -5.91
CA ALA A 145 -14.11 12.82 -5.81
C ALA A 145 -14.06 11.98 -7.08
N HIS A 146 -15.21 11.67 -7.69
CA HIS A 146 -15.25 10.91 -8.94
C HIS A 146 -14.46 11.63 -10.04
N ARG A 147 -14.68 12.93 -10.22
CA ARG A 147 -13.95 13.71 -11.22
C ARG A 147 -12.45 13.75 -10.95
N ALA A 148 -12.04 13.97 -9.69
CA ALA A 148 -10.63 13.97 -9.33
C ALA A 148 -9.96 12.62 -9.64
N LEU A 149 -10.66 11.51 -9.38
CA LEU A 149 -10.16 10.17 -9.69
C LEU A 149 -10.10 9.89 -11.20
N GLU A 150 -11.03 10.39 -12.01
CA GLU A 150 -10.96 10.32 -13.48
C GLU A 150 -9.78 11.15 -14.03
N GLU A 151 -9.60 12.37 -13.52
CA GLU A 151 -8.49 13.25 -13.89
C GLU A 151 -7.14 12.64 -13.54
N ASP A 152 -7.05 11.95 -12.40
CA ASP A 152 -5.85 11.25 -11.97
C ASP A 152 -5.57 9.99 -12.81
N HIS A 153 -6.61 9.21 -13.11
CA HIS A 153 -6.48 8.04 -13.97
C HIS A 153 -6.16 8.36 -15.45
N GLY A 154 -6.46 9.58 -15.90
CA GLY A 154 -6.32 10.00 -17.30
C GLY A 154 -7.39 9.43 -18.24
N GLU A 155 -8.33 8.64 -17.72
CA GLU A 155 -9.44 8.04 -18.47
C GLU A 155 -10.71 7.92 -17.59
N PRO A 156 -11.91 7.83 -18.21
CA PRO A 156 -13.14 7.61 -17.46
C PRO A 156 -13.09 6.32 -16.63
N LEU A 157 -13.52 6.40 -15.37
CA LEU A 157 -13.51 5.22 -14.50
C LEU A 157 -14.56 4.22 -14.96
N SER A 158 -14.18 2.94 -15.01
CA SER A 158 -15.13 1.87 -15.28
C SER A 158 -16.22 1.82 -14.21
N SER A 159 -17.46 1.58 -14.65
CA SER A 159 -18.60 1.48 -13.74
C SER A 159 -18.36 0.39 -12.70
N GLY A 160 -18.49 0.75 -11.42
CA GLY A 160 -18.29 -0.19 -10.31
C GLY A 160 -16.83 -0.38 -9.90
N ARG A 161 -15.89 0.42 -10.42
CA ARG A 161 -14.50 0.45 -9.91
C ARG A 161 -14.45 0.89 -8.45
N TYR A 162 -15.19 1.94 -8.11
CA TYR A 162 -15.34 2.44 -6.74
C TYR A 162 -16.81 2.56 -6.36
N ARG A 163 -17.09 2.40 -5.07
CA ARG A 163 -18.38 2.73 -4.48
C ARG A 163 -18.25 4.06 -3.74
N LEU A 164 -18.86 5.10 -4.29
CA LEU A 164 -18.92 6.44 -3.70
C LEU A 164 -20.31 6.66 -3.10
N LYS A 165 -20.38 7.06 -1.83
CA LYS A 165 -21.64 7.37 -1.14
C LYS A 165 -21.51 8.64 -0.33
N ASP A 166 -22.31 9.66 -0.68
CA ASP A 166 -22.39 10.89 0.11
C ASP A 166 -22.97 10.63 1.51
N THR A 167 -22.44 11.37 2.48
CA THR A 167 -22.87 11.41 3.87
C THR A 167 -22.91 12.85 4.35
N PRO A 168 -23.58 13.15 5.48
CA PRO A 168 -23.58 14.49 6.06
C PRO A 168 -22.18 15.03 6.41
N ARG A 169 -21.16 14.16 6.53
CA ARG A 169 -19.79 14.56 6.88
C ARG A 169 -18.85 14.68 5.68
N GLY A 170 -19.29 14.23 4.50
CA GLY A 170 -18.46 14.11 3.31
C GLY A 170 -18.74 12.79 2.60
N LEU A 171 -17.71 12.13 2.09
CA LEU A 171 -17.83 10.97 1.22
C LEU A 171 -17.38 9.69 1.91
N LEU A 172 -18.17 8.63 1.78
CA LEU A 172 -17.68 7.27 1.96
C LEU A 172 -17.21 6.67 0.64
N LEU A 173 -16.01 6.11 0.65
CA LEU A 173 -15.37 5.47 -0.49
C LEU A 173 -15.03 4.03 -0.13
N SER A 174 -15.34 3.08 -0.99
CA SER A 174 -14.76 1.74 -0.93
C SER A 174 -14.33 1.26 -2.30
N GLY A 175 -13.41 0.29 -2.31
CA GLY A 175 -13.12 -0.48 -3.51
C GLY A 175 -14.36 -1.22 -4.01
N GLY A 176 -14.48 -1.31 -5.33
CA GLY A 176 -15.48 -2.12 -6.02
C GLY A 176 -14.83 -3.32 -6.69
N THR A 177 -14.93 -3.40 -8.01
CA THR A 177 -14.44 -4.53 -8.83
C THR A 177 -12.91 -4.66 -8.92
N GLY A 178 -12.15 -3.66 -8.49
CA GLY A 178 -10.69 -3.65 -8.61
C GLY A 178 -9.97 -3.12 -7.36
N GLY A 179 -10.57 -3.24 -6.18
CA GLY A 179 -9.97 -2.75 -4.93
C GLY A 179 -10.01 -1.22 -4.77
N MET A 180 -9.31 -0.72 -3.75
CA MET A 180 -9.31 0.72 -3.40
C MET A 180 -8.16 1.51 -4.02
N ASN A 181 -7.07 0.85 -4.42
CA ASN A 181 -5.94 1.37 -5.23
C ASN A 181 -5.52 2.79 -4.86
N PHE A 182 -5.26 3.04 -3.57
CA PHE A 182 -4.84 4.34 -3.05
C PHE A 182 -5.78 5.52 -3.35
N ALA A 183 -7.00 5.29 -3.85
CA ALA A 183 -7.93 6.36 -4.22
C ALA A 183 -8.22 7.32 -3.07
N HIS A 184 -8.18 6.84 -1.82
CA HIS A 184 -8.33 7.69 -0.64
C HIS A 184 -7.11 8.59 -0.38
N ILE A 185 -5.90 8.15 -0.72
CA ILE A 185 -4.66 8.95 -0.68
C ILE A 185 -4.68 9.97 -1.81
N THR A 186 -4.97 9.55 -3.05
CA THR A 186 -5.13 10.45 -4.21
C THR A 186 -6.13 11.57 -3.90
N LEU A 187 -7.28 11.24 -3.30
CA LEU A 187 -8.26 12.25 -2.90
C LEU A 187 -7.73 13.17 -1.78
N SER A 188 -6.91 12.66 -0.86
CA SER A 188 -6.28 13.50 0.17
C SER A 188 -5.32 14.52 -0.44
N GLU A 189 -4.55 14.13 -1.46
CA GLU A 189 -3.64 15.02 -2.20
C GLU A 189 -4.39 16.07 -3.01
N ARG A 190 -5.44 15.67 -3.72
CA ARG A 190 -6.27 16.56 -4.54
C ARG A 190 -7.12 17.52 -3.71
N PHE A 191 -7.49 17.12 -2.49
CA PHE A 191 -8.26 17.91 -1.55
C PHE A 191 -7.48 18.09 -0.24
N PRO A 192 -6.40 18.89 -0.21
CA PRO A 192 -5.50 19.00 0.95
C PRO A 192 -6.16 19.58 2.21
N HIS A 193 -7.35 20.18 2.06
CA HIS A 193 -8.17 20.66 3.18
C HIS A 193 -9.03 19.56 3.79
N ALA A 194 -9.29 18.47 3.08
CA ALA A 194 -10.06 17.34 3.55
C ALA A 194 -9.25 16.53 4.58
N THR A 195 -9.95 15.95 5.56
CA THR A 195 -9.36 14.92 6.42
C THR A 195 -9.88 13.58 5.95
N VAL A 196 -8.97 12.68 5.61
CA VAL A 196 -9.29 11.33 5.16
C VAL A 196 -9.02 10.35 6.30
N TYR A 197 -9.98 9.47 6.55
CA TYR A 197 -9.85 8.35 7.47
C TYR A 197 -9.88 7.07 6.65
N GLY A 198 -8.72 6.50 6.34
CA GLY A 198 -8.60 5.21 5.68
C GLY A 198 -8.70 4.09 6.72
N VAL A 199 -9.66 3.18 6.57
CA VAL A 199 -9.88 2.07 7.50
C VAL A 199 -9.73 0.76 6.77
N THR A 200 -8.75 -0.04 7.21
CA THR A 200 -8.53 -1.40 6.74
C THR A 200 -8.90 -2.38 7.83
N ALA A 201 -9.81 -3.31 7.55
CA ALA A 201 -10.23 -4.27 8.57
C ALA A 201 -10.65 -5.63 8.00
N SER A 202 -10.56 -6.64 8.84
CA SER A 202 -11.12 -7.96 8.58
C SER A 202 -12.65 -7.96 8.78
N PRO A 203 -13.38 -8.95 8.23
CA PRO A 203 -14.84 -9.08 8.44
C PRO A 203 -15.25 -9.17 9.91
N THR A 204 -14.35 -9.68 10.77
CA THR A 204 -14.55 -9.88 12.21
C THR A 204 -13.95 -8.78 13.07
N LEU A 205 -13.29 -7.78 12.47
CA LEU A 205 -12.58 -6.68 13.14
C LEU A 205 -11.50 -7.13 14.15
N ASP A 206 -11.06 -8.39 14.07
CA ASP A 206 -9.91 -8.90 14.83
C ASP A 206 -8.58 -8.38 14.28
N VAL A 207 -8.59 -7.91 13.04
CA VAL A 207 -7.56 -7.05 12.45
C VAL A 207 -8.26 -5.76 12.02
N PHE A 208 -7.75 -4.64 12.51
CA PHE A 208 -8.31 -3.31 12.28
C PHE A 208 -7.18 -2.28 12.29
N SER A 209 -7.11 -1.44 11.28
CA SER A 209 -6.28 -0.24 11.23
C SER A 209 -7.13 0.93 10.74
N ALA A 210 -6.93 2.10 11.33
CA ALA A 210 -7.51 3.36 10.92
C ALA A 210 -6.42 4.42 10.85
N THR A 211 -6.12 4.89 9.64
CA THR A 211 -5.12 5.91 9.36
C THR A 211 -5.78 7.24 9.06
N VAL A 212 -5.27 8.31 9.65
CA VAL A 212 -5.67 9.68 9.35
C VAL A 212 -4.69 10.25 8.33
N ILE A 213 -5.22 10.70 7.19
CA ILE A 213 -4.42 11.20 6.07
C ILE A 213 -4.88 12.62 5.74
N LYS A 214 -3.92 13.51 5.44
CA LYS A 214 -4.20 14.88 5.00
C LYS A 214 -3.16 15.34 3.99
N GLY A 215 -3.59 15.84 2.84
CA GLY A 215 -2.67 16.30 1.80
C GLY A 215 -1.76 15.20 1.25
N GLY A 216 -2.22 13.93 1.28
CA GLY A 216 -1.42 12.76 0.90
C GLY A 216 -0.59 12.14 2.02
N GLU A 217 -0.35 12.87 3.12
CA GLU A 217 0.51 12.41 4.21
C GLU A 217 -0.31 11.70 5.31
N GLY A 218 0.17 10.55 5.77
CA GLY A 218 -0.36 9.87 6.96
C GLY A 218 0.10 10.57 8.24
N ILE A 219 -0.85 11.06 9.03
CA ILE A 219 -0.58 11.84 10.25
C ILE A 219 -0.48 10.92 11.48
N GLU A 220 -1.41 9.99 11.60
CA GLU A 220 -1.51 9.09 12.74
C GLU A 220 -2.27 7.82 12.36
N GLU A 221 -2.04 6.74 13.11
CA GLU A 221 -2.71 5.45 12.92
C GLU A 221 -3.18 4.88 14.26
N PHE A 222 -4.38 4.31 14.27
CA PHE A 222 -4.84 3.37 15.30
C PHE A 222 -4.84 1.96 14.72
N SER A 223 -4.22 0.99 15.40
CA SER A 223 -4.24 -0.42 15.00
C SER A 223 -4.61 -1.37 16.14
N GLN A 224 -5.38 -2.40 15.81
CA GLN A 224 -5.74 -3.50 16.69
C GLN A 224 -5.68 -4.85 15.93
N PRO A 225 -4.80 -5.79 16.33
CA PRO A 225 -3.75 -5.63 17.35
C PRO A 225 -2.74 -4.53 16.96
N PRO A 226 -2.01 -3.96 17.93
CA PRO A 226 -0.95 -3.00 17.64
C PRO A 226 0.09 -3.60 16.71
N GLN A 227 0.53 -2.82 15.72
CA GLN A 227 1.61 -3.21 14.83
C GLN A 227 2.97 -3.11 15.54
N GLU A 228 3.90 -4.02 15.22
CA GLU A 228 5.26 -4.01 15.76
C GLU A 228 6.08 -2.84 15.20
N PHE A 229 5.87 -2.51 13.93
CA PHE A 229 6.52 -1.42 13.20
C PHE A 229 5.46 -0.56 12.52
N PRO A 230 4.81 0.36 13.26
CA PRO A 230 3.76 1.19 12.69
C PRO A 230 4.34 2.19 11.69
N PRO A 231 3.74 2.36 10.51
CA PRO A 231 4.22 3.31 9.50
C PRO A 231 3.99 4.77 9.89
N PHE A 232 3.07 5.03 10.82
CA PHE A 232 2.70 6.38 11.27
C PHE A 232 2.75 6.47 12.80
N PRO A 233 2.78 7.70 13.36
CA PRO A 233 2.61 7.90 14.79
C PRO A 233 1.36 7.20 15.33
N VAL A 234 1.54 6.31 16.31
CA VAL A 234 0.43 5.55 16.88
C VAL A 234 -0.43 6.44 17.77
N THR A 235 -1.72 6.43 17.53
CA THR A 235 -2.73 7.05 18.40
C THR A 235 -3.57 6.00 19.10
N SER A 236 -3.98 6.31 20.33
CA SER A 236 -4.90 5.46 21.10
C SER A 236 -6.37 5.68 20.74
N LYS A 237 -6.67 6.74 19.97
CA LYS A 237 -8.04 7.16 19.67
C LYS A 237 -8.19 7.76 18.29
N ILE A 238 -9.28 7.41 17.61
CA ILE A 238 -9.74 8.08 16.39
C ILE A 238 -11.10 8.71 16.67
N LYS A 239 -11.24 10.01 16.40
CA LYS A 239 -12.43 10.81 16.74
C LYS A 239 -12.88 10.65 18.20
N GLY A 240 -11.93 10.42 19.11
CA GLY A 240 -12.18 10.24 20.56
C GLY A 240 -12.52 8.81 21.00
N GLU A 241 -12.67 7.87 20.07
CA GLU A 241 -13.03 6.48 20.33
C GLU A 241 -11.82 5.55 20.25
N SER A 242 -11.83 4.46 21.03
CA SER A 242 -10.68 3.55 21.19
C SER A 242 -11.00 2.07 20.93
N SER A 243 -12.15 1.76 20.34
CA SER A 243 -12.48 0.38 19.91
C SER A 243 -12.89 0.39 18.44
N PRO A 244 -12.57 -0.67 17.67
CA PRO A 244 -12.91 -0.77 16.25
C PRO A 244 -14.36 -0.41 15.92
N GLU A 245 -15.33 -0.97 16.65
CA GLU A 245 -16.76 -0.74 16.42
C GLU A 245 -17.16 0.71 16.71
N ARG A 246 -16.59 1.29 17.77
CA ARG A 246 -16.86 2.68 18.16
C ARG A 246 -16.22 3.66 17.18
N ILE A 247 -15.01 3.37 16.70
CA ILE A 247 -14.32 4.14 15.67
C ILE A 247 -15.14 4.11 14.37
N LEU A 248 -15.56 2.93 13.90
CA LEU A 248 -16.42 2.80 12.72
C LEU A 248 -17.71 3.62 12.86
N ALA A 249 -18.39 3.52 14.01
CA ALA A 249 -19.60 4.30 14.29
C ALA A 249 -19.33 5.81 14.31
N ALA A 250 -18.21 6.24 14.91
CA ALA A 250 -17.81 7.64 14.94
C ALA A 250 -17.47 8.17 13.54
N LEU A 251 -16.93 7.35 12.66
CA LEU A 251 -16.67 7.68 11.25
C LEU A 251 -17.92 7.53 10.36
N GLY A 252 -18.99 6.93 10.87
CA GLY A 252 -20.18 6.61 10.07
C GLY A 252 -19.92 5.53 9.00
N ILE A 253 -18.84 4.75 9.15
CA ILE A 253 -18.49 3.65 8.24
C ILE A 253 -19.28 2.41 8.68
N PRO A 254 -20.15 1.84 7.82
CA PRO A 254 -20.92 0.68 8.21
C PRO A 254 -20.06 -0.59 8.26
N ALA A 255 -20.09 -1.32 9.38
CA ALA A 255 -19.28 -2.52 9.59
C ALA A 255 -19.56 -3.63 8.55
N GLU A 256 -20.75 -3.65 7.95
CA GLU A 256 -21.10 -4.59 6.88
C GLU A 256 -20.29 -4.39 5.60
N TRP A 257 -19.61 -3.26 5.41
CA TRP A 257 -18.73 -3.06 4.25
C TRP A 257 -17.49 -3.96 4.29
N PHE A 258 -17.11 -4.42 5.49
CA PHE A 258 -16.01 -5.35 5.69
C PHE A 258 -16.46 -6.83 5.64
N ARG A 259 -17.77 -7.10 5.63
CA ARG A 259 -18.30 -8.48 5.58
C ARG A 259 -18.35 -8.97 4.13
N ASN A 260 -18.07 -10.27 3.94
CA ASN A 260 -18.16 -10.93 2.64
C ASN A 260 -19.52 -10.65 1.98
N GLN A 261 -19.48 -10.18 0.73
CA GLN A 261 -20.55 -10.40 -0.24
C GLN A 261 -20.16 -11.63 -1.05
#